data_AF-A0A813BWW0-F1
#
_entry.id   AF-A0A813BWW0-F1
#
_cell.length_a   1.000
_cell.length_b   1.000
_cell.length_c   1.000
_cell.angle_alpha   90.00
_cell.angle_beta   90.00
_cell.angle_gamma   90.00
#
_symmetry.space_group_name_H-M   'P 1'
#
loop_
_entity.id
_entity.type
_entity.pdbx_description
1 polymer ?
#
loop_
_entity_poly.entity_id
_entity_poly.type
_entity_poly.pdbx_seq_one_letter_code
_entity_poly.pdbx_strand_id
1 'polypeptide(L)'
;TGSARPRAAELRTPSVLFLGEPTGLAGTDETVGGLAGRYALALYELADQKKQLDAVADDLTGLRELISDSDDLRNLIRSPVYGRADQAKAIAAILDKAGAGELVRRFVGVVAENRRLFALPRMIDAFIAELRRRRGEVTAKVISAQALSDAQQAELAETLQKKVGGKVQIDTQVDPSLLGGLIVQVGSRMVDGGWMMDIRAAEISSILKQQIENFGAEADVAEIGTVLSVGDGVARVYGLDNVQAGELVEFPGGVKGMALNLEHDNVGVVLFGDDRGINEGDTVKRTGAIVDVPVGKGLLGRVVDALGNPIDGKGPLEDVERHRVEVKAPGIIPRKSVHEPMQTGLKAIDALIPIG
;
A
#
# COMPACT_ATOMS: atom_id res chain seq x y z
N THR A 1 -24.58 -16.62 60.63
CA THR A 1 -25.59 -16.48 59.56
C THR A 1 -25.41 -15.13 58.87
N GLY A 2 -25.00 -15.17 57.60
CA GLY A 2 -25.12 -14.11 56.58
C GLY A 2 -24.62 -12.69 56.88
N SER A 3 -23.38 -12.36 56.48
CA SER A 3 -23.05 -10.98 56.08
C SER A 3 -22.85 -10.93 54.57
N ALA A 4 -23.71 -10.15 53.92
CA ALA A 4 -23.85 -10.08 52.47
C ALA A 4 -22.72 -9.23 51.85
N ARG A 5 -21.98 -9.81 50.90
CA ARG A 5 -21.17 -9.08 49.93
C ARG A 5 -22.10 -8.44 48.89
N PRO A 6 -21.89 -7.19 48.46
CA PRO A 6 -22.64 -6.62 47.33
C PRO A 6 -22.23 -7.33 46.03
N ARG A 7 -23.23 -7.74 45.24
CA ARG A 7 -23.04 -8.34 43.91
C ARG A 7 -22.44 -7.32 42.96
N ALA A 8 -21.39 -7.73 42.25
CA ALA A 8 -20.83 -7.02 41.12
C ALA A 8 -21.91 -6.81 40.05
N ALA A 9 -22.05 -5.57 39.57
CA ALA A 9 -22.87 -5.24 38.42
C ALA A 9 -22.25 -5.87 37.17
N GLU A 10 -23.04 -6.68 36.46
CA GLU A 10 -22.70 -7.20 35.13
C GLU A 10 -22.61 -6.03 34.14
N LEU A 11 -21.38 -5.59 33.86
CA LEU A 11 -21.07 -4.79 32.69
C LEU A 11 -21.28 -5.68 31.46
N ARG A 12 -22.42 -5.50 30.79
CA ARG A 12 -22.64 -5.99 29.42
C ARG A 12 -21.63 -5.30 28.51
N THR A 13 -20.62 -6.03 28.08
CA THR A 13 -19.74 -5.65 26.99
C THR A 13 -20.57 -5.49 25.70
N PRO A 14 -20.39 -4.40 24.93
CA PRO A 14 -20.97 -4.33 23.60
C PRO A 14 -20.28 -5.38 22.71
N SER A 15 -21.09 -6.17 22.03
CA SER A 15 -20.66 -7.16 21.06
C SER A 15 -19.86 -6.48 19.96
N VAL A 16 -18.54 -6.70 19.95
CA VAL A 16 -17.67 -6.35 18.84
C VAL A 16 -18.11 -7.20 17.66
N LEU A 17 -18.77 -6.56 16.68
CA LEU A 17 -18.93 -7.11 15.35
C LEU A 17 -17.53 -7.33 14.79
N PHE A 18 -17.10 -8.59 14.76
CA PHE A 18 -15.98 -9.05 13.96
C PHE A 18 -16.33 -8.80 12.49
N LEU A 19 -15.88 -7.67 11.95
CA LEU A 19 -15.69 -7.51 10.52
C LEU A 19 -14.58 -8.49 10.11
N GLY A 20 -14.86 -9.23 9.03
CA GLY A 20 -14.14 -10.43 8.64
C GLY A 20 -12.62 -10.29 8.60
N GLU A 21 -11.95 -11.38 8.99
CA GLU A 21 -10.51 -11.54 8.86
C GLU A 21 -10.03 -11.20 7.43
N PRO A 22 -8.97 -10.37 7.28
CA PRO A 22 -8.30 -10.29 6.00
C PRO A 22 -7.63 -11.64 5.75
N THR A 23 -8.16 -12.35 4.76
CA THR A 23 -7.61 -13.61 4.29
C THR A 23 -6.19 -13.39 3.75
N GLY A 24 -5.20 -13.81 4.53
CA GLY A 24 -3.92 -14.29 4.02
C GLY A 24 -2.81 -13.25 3.84
N LEU A 25 -2.07 -13.01 4.92
CA LEU A 25 -0.63 -12.70 4.86
C LEU A 25 0.12 -13.91 4.28
N ALA A 26 0.35 -13.93 2.97
CA ALA A 26 1.36 -14.77 2.32
C ALA A 26 1.67 -14.24 0.92
N GLY A 27 2.76 -13.48 0.79
CA GLY A 27 3.55 -13.28 -0.43
C GLY A 27 2.81 -12.67 -1.62
N THR A 28 3.18 -11.44 -1.94
CA THR A 28 2.99 -10.81 -3.26
C THR A 28 3.60 -11.68 -4.37
N ASP A 29 2.80 -12.59 -4.92
CA ASP A 29 3.14 -13.45 -6.09
C ASP A 29 2.34 -13.03 -7.33
N GLU A 30 1.87 -11.77 -7.38
CA GLU A 30 1.24 -11.18 -8.58
C GLU A 30 2.24 -10.85 -9.70
N THR A 31 3.54 -11.04 -9.44
CA THR A 31 4.55 -10.91 -10.49
C THR A 31 4.63 -12.19 -11.32
N VAL A 32 4.89 -12.02 -12.61
CA VAL A 32 5.13 -13.07 -13.62
C VAL A 32 6.18 -14.13 -13.17
N GLY A 33 6.93 -13.88 -12.09
CA GLY A 33 7.89 -14.81 -11.50
C GLY A 33 7.30 -15.97 -10.66
N GLY A 34 6.04 -15.85 -10.24
CA GLY A 34 5.37 -16.76 -9.31
C GLY A 34 4.96 -18.13 -9.86
N LEU A 35 4.57 -19.04 -8.97
CA LEU A 35 4.09 -20.38 -9.35
C LEU A 35 2.88 -20.25 -10.28
N ALA A 36 1.92 -19.40 -9.92
CA ALA A 36 0.70 -19.18 -10.69
C ALA A 36 1.00 -18.60 -12.08
N GLY A 37 1.92 -17.63 -12.16
CA GLY A 37 2.35 -17.01 -13.41
C GLY A 37 2.96 -18.00 -14.39
N ARG A 38 3.82 -18.93 -13.93
CA ARG A 38 4.45 -19.94 -14.79
C ARG A 38 3.43 -20.91 -15.41
N TYR A 39 2.46 -21.36 -14.62
CA TYR A 39 1.39 -22.23 -15.12
C TYR A 39 0.46 -21.49 -16.08
N ALA A 40 0.11 -20.25 -15.75
CA ALA A 40 -0.73 -19.40 -16.60
C ALA A 40 -0.06 -19.13 -17.96
N LEU A 41 1.23 -18.80 -17.97
CA LEU A 41 1.99 -18.57 -19.20
C LEU A 41 2.07 -19.84 -20.06
N ALA A 42 2.37 -20.99 -19.45
CA ALA A 42 2.42 -22.26 -20.19
C ALA A 42 1.04 -22.64 -20.79
N LEU A 43 -0.05 -22.41 -20.05
CA LEU A 43 -1.40 -22.62 -20.56
C LEU A 43 -1.73 -21.64 -21.70
N TYR A 44 -1.33 -20.37 -21.55
CA TYR A 44 -1.51 -19.34 -22.56
C TYR A 44 -0.80 -19.70 -23.87
N GLU A 45 0.48 -20.03 -23.82
CA GLU A 45 1.26 -20.41 -25.01
C GLU A 45 0.65 -21.64 -25.71
N LEU A 46 0.21 -22.63 -24.93
CA LEU A 46 -0.42 -23.83 -25.49
C LEU A 46 -1.79 -23.53 -26.12
N ALA A 47 -2.59 -22.67 -25.49
CA ALA A 47 -3.88 -22.24 -25.99
C ALA A 47 -3.75 -21.38 -27.26
N ASP A 48 -2.72 -20.53 -27.34
CA ASP A 48 -2.40 -19.71 -28.50
C ASP A 48 -1.94 -20.57 -29.69
N GLN A 49 -1.02 -21.52 -29.45
CA GLN A 49 -0.60 -22.49 -30.48
C GLN A 49 -1.77 -23.27 -31.09
N LYS A 50 -2.78 -23.60 -30.28
CA LYS A 50 -3.99 -24.30 -30.72
C LYS A 50 -5.10 -23.38 -31.22
N LYS A 51 -4.92 -22.06 -31.15
CA LYS A 51 -5.95 -21.05 -31.48
C LYS A 51 -7.25 -21.25 -30.70
N GLN A 52 -7.14 -21.64 -29.44
CA GLN A 52 -8.27 -21.93 -28.54
C GLN A 52 -8.36 -20.94 -27.37
N LEU A 53 -7.74 -19.76 -27.49
CA LEU A 53 -7.65 -18.78 -26.39
C LEU A 53 -9.01 -18.36 -25.83
N ASP A 54 -9.98 -18.05 -26.69
CA ASP A 54 -11.33 -17.65 -26.25
C ASP A 54 -12.06 -18.78 -25.53
N ALA A 55 -12.09 -19.98 -26.13
CA ALA A 55 -12.73 -21.15 -25.52
C ALA A 55 -12.12 -21.50 -24.15
N VAL A 56 -10.80 -21.40 -24.02
CA VAL A 56 -10.09 -21.63 -22.75
C VAL A 56 -10.41 -20.53 -21.74
N ALA A 57 -10.50 -19.28 -22.18
CA ALA A 57 -10.86 -18.17 -21.30
C ALA A 57 -12.29 -18.34 -20.75
N ASP A 58 -13.24 -18.75 -21.58
CA ASP A 58 -14.62 -19.01 -21.18
C ASP A 58 -14.70 -20.17 -20.18
N ASP A 59 -14.03 -21.29 -20.47
CA ASP A 59 -13.96 -22.44 -19.57
C ASP A 59 -13.35 -22.08 -18.20
N LEU A 60 -12.27 -21.30 -18.18
CA LEU A 60 -11.61 -20.89 -16.93
C LEU A 60 -12.45 -19.88 -16.15
N THR A 61 -13.18 -19.01 -16.82
CA THR A 61 -14.10 -18.06 -16.19
C THR A 61 -15.28 -18.81 -15.56
N GLY A 62 -15.88 -19.76 -16.27
CA GLY A 62 -16.93 -20.61 -15.70
C GLY A 62 -16.41 -21.45 -14.52
N LEU A 63 -15.19 -21.97 -14.59
CA LEU A 63 -14.56 -22.67 -13.46
C LEU A 63 -14.32 -21.74 -12.25
N ARG A 64 -13.90 -20.48 -12.49
CA ARG A 64 -13.72 -19.46 -11.45
C ARG A 64 -15.02 -19.16 -10.73
N GLU A 65 -16.12 -19.05 -11.48
CA GLU A 65 -17.47 -18.83 -10.94
C GLU A 65 -17.92 -20.04 -10.13
N LEU A 66 -17.80 -21.26 -10.65
CA LEU A 66 -18.15 -22.49 -9.91
C LEU A 66 -17.39 -22.62 -8.59
N ILE A 67 -16.10 -22.28 -8.57
CA ILE A 67 -15.30 -22.25 -7.33
C ILE A 67 -15.79 -21.14 -6.40
N SER A 68 -16.16 -19.98 -6.94
CA SER A 68 -16.66 -18.84 -6.16
C SER A 68 -18.08 -19.05 -5.66
N ASP A 69 -18.88 -19.95 -6.22
CA ASP A 69 -20.27 -20.18 -5.79
C ASP A 69 -20.42 -21.34 -4.81
N SER A 70 -19.53 -22.34 -4.87
CA SER A 70 -19.61 -23.55 -4.05
C SER A 70 -18.53 -23.62 -2.97
N ASP A 71 -18.94 -23.49 -1.71
CA ASP A 71 -18.05 -23.68 -0.56
C ASP A 71 -17.44 -25.09 -0.52
N ASP A 72 -18.22 -26.10 -0.89
CA ASP A 72 -17.76 -27.50 -0.96
C ASP A 72 -16.61 -27.67 -1.95
N LEU A 73 -16.70 -27.01 -3.12
CA LEU A 73 -15.64 -27.05 -4.12
C LEU A 73 -14.39 -26.30 -3.64
N ARG A 74 -14.54 -25.14 -2.99
CA ARG A 74 -13.40 -24.43 -2.37
C ARG A 74 -12.71 -25.30 -1.33
N ASN A 75 -13.48 -25.98 -0.49
CA ASN A 75 -12.99 -26.88 0.54
C ASN A 75 -12.28 -28.10 -0.07
N LEU A 76 -12.83 -28.70 -1.12
CA LEU A 76 -12.21 -29.82 -1.84
C LEU A 76 -10.81 -29.45 -2.39
N ILE A 77 -10.70 -28.25 -2.98
CA ILE A 77 -9.48 -27.73 -3.63
C ILE A 77 -8.41 -27.35 -2.60
N ARG A 78 -8.80 -26.82 -1.44
CA ARG A 78 -7.89 -26.37 -0.38
C ARG A 78 -7.56 -27.44 0.66
N SER A 79 -8.40 -28.46 0.80
CA SER A 79 -8.26 -29.45 1.86
C SER A 79 -7.03 -30.35 1.63
N PRO A 80 -6.12 -30.44 2.62
CA PRO A 80 -4.99 -31.36 2.56
C PRO A 80 -5.39 -32.81 2.91
N VAL A 81 -6.64 -33.05 3.30
CA VAL A 81 -7.13 -34.34 3.83
C VAL A 81 -7.42 -35.33 2.71
N TYR A 82 -7.82 -34.86 1.52
CA TYR A 82 -8.12 -35.72 0.39
C TYR A 82 -6.84 -36.20 -0.32
N GLY A 83 -6.83 -37.47 -0.73
CA GLY A 83 -5.75 -38.04 -1.53
C GLY A 83 -5.64 -37.37 -2.90
N ARG A 84 -4.41 -37.27 -3.46
CA ARG A 84 -4.17 -36.62 -4.77
C ARG A 84 -5.05 -37.20 -5.88
N ALA A 85 -5.17 -38.53 -5.91
CA ALA A 85 -5.95 -39.24 -6.92
C ALA A 85 -7.45 -38.98 -6.77
N ASP A 86 -7.94 -38.83 -5.54
CA ASP A 86 -9.36 -38.58 -5.28
C ASP A 86 -9.74 -37.14 -5.60
N GLN A 87 -8.87 -36.18 -5.28
CA GLN A 87 -9.03 -34.78 -5.71
C GLN A 87 -9.00 -34.64 -7.24
N ALA A 88 -8.06 -35.31 -7.91
CA ALA A 88 -7.97 -35.30 -9.36
C ALA A 88 -9.22 -35.90 -10.02
N LYS A 89 -9.75 -37.00 -9.49
CA LYS A 89 -10.99 -37.61 -9.99
C LYS A 89 -12.20 -36.71 -9.74
N ALA A 90 -12.31 -36.13 -8.55
CA ALA A 90 -13.42 -35.26 -8.19
C ALA A 90 -13.45 -34.01 -9.08
N ILE A 91 -12.31 -33.34 -9.27
CA ILE A 91 -12.25 -32.15 -10.12
C ILE A 91 -12.47 -32.50 -11.60
N ALA A 92 -11.96 -33.65 -12.07
CA ALA A 92 -12.21 -34.11 -13.43
C ALA A 92 -13.71 -34.36 -13.69
N ALA A 93 -14.41 -35.01 -12.74
CA ALA A 93 -15.84 -35.25 -12.85
C ALA A 93 -16.66 -33.95 -12.87
N ILE A 94 -16.22 -32.94 -12.13
CA ILE A 94 -16.85 -31.60 -12.14
C ILE A 94 -16.63 -30.92 -13.49
N LEU A 95 -15.41 -30.94 -14.02
CA LEU A 95 -15.09 -30.35 -15.31
C LEU A 95 -15.80 -31.05 -16.48
N ASP A 96 -15.94 -32.37 -16.41
CA ASP A 96 -16.70 -33.14 -17.42
C ASP A 96 -18.19 -32.75 -17.39
N LYS A 97 -18.77 -32.57 -16.20
CA LYS A 97 -20.16 -32.09 -16.07
C LYS A 97 -20.34 -30.62 -16.49
N ALA A 98 -19.32 -29.79 -16.26
CA ALA A 98 -19.30 -28.40 -16.68
C ALA A 98 -19.08 -28.24 -18.19
N GLY A 99 -18.74 -29.33 -18.91
CA GLY A 99 -18.49 -29.29 -20.35
C GLY A 99 -17.15 -28.66 -20.74
N ALA A 100 -16.18 -28.62 -19.82
CA ALA A 100 -14.91 -27.95 -20.04
C ALA A 100 -14.09 -28.62 -21.17
N GLY A 101 -13.42 -27.79 -21.98
CA GLY A 101 -12.56 -28.21 -23.06
C GLY A 101 -11.44 -29.15 -22.62
N GLU A 102 -10.95 -29.97 -23.56
CA GLU A 102 -9.88 -30.94 -23.30
C GLU A 102 -8.61 -30.29 -22.73
N LEU A 103 -8.28 -29.08 -23.18
CA LEU A 103 -7.11 -28.34 -22.72
C LEU A 103 -7.19 -28.01 -21.23
N VAL A 104 -8.34 -27.49 -20.78
CA VAL A 104 -8.57 -27.10 -19.39
C VAL A 104 -8.62 -28.33 -18.50
N ARG A 105 -9.26 -29.42 -18.94
CA ARG A 105 -9.25 -30.70 -18.22
C ARG A 105 -7.84 -31.25 -18.02
N ARG A 106 -7.01 -31.26 -19.06
CA ARG A 106 -5.60 -31.68 -18.97
C ARG A 106 -4.79 -30.75 -18.05
N PHE A 107 -4.98 -29.44 -18.17
CA PHE A 107 -4.32 -28.46 -17.31
C PHE A 107 -4.65 -28.66 -15.84
N VAL A 108 -5.93 -28.72 -15.48
CA VAL A 108 -6.37 -28.94 -14.10
C VAL A 108 -5.91 -30.30 -13.59
N GLY A 109 -5.88 -31.33 -14.44
CA GLY A 109 -5.29 -32.63 -14.13
C GLY A 109 -3.81 -32.54 -13.71
N VAL A 110 -2.99 -31.84 -14.49
CA VAL A 110 -1.56 -31.61 -14.16
C VAL A 110 -1.42 -30.81 -12.86
N VAL A 111 -2.28 -29.82 -12.63
CA VAL A 111 -2.29 -29.04 -11.38
C VAL A 111 -2.66 -29.93 -10.18
N ALA A 112 -3.59 -30.87 -10.34
CA ALA A 112 -3.98 -31.85 -9.33
C ALA A 112 -2.86 -32.84 -9.00
N GLU A 113 -2.23 -33.44 -10.02
CA GLU A 113 -1.12 -34.38 -9.84
C GLU A 113 0.04 -33.78 -9.05
N ASN A 114 0.33 -32.50 -9.33
CA ASN A 114 1.39 -31.74 -8.67
C ASN A 114 1.03 -31.21 -7.27
N ARG A 115 -0.15 -31.55 -6.72
CA ARG A 115 -0.68 -31.01 -5.44
C ARG A 115 -0.82 -29.48 -5.43
N ARG A 116 -1.19 -28.87 -6.55
CA ARG A 116 -1.25 -27.41 -6.71
C ARG A 116 -2.67 -26.87 -6.89
N LEU A 117 -3.70 -27.68 -6.65
CA LEU A 117 -5.10 -27.26 -6.80
C LEU A 117 -5.44 -26.02 -5.97
N PHE A 118 -4.89 -25.89 -4.77
CA PHE A 118 -5.08 -24.69 -3.93
C PHE A 118 -4.71 -23.36 -4.63
N ALA A 119 -3.78 -23.40 -5.59
CA ALA A 119 -3.32 -22.25 -6.37
C ALA A 119 -4.09 -22.06 -7.68
N LEU A 120 -5.01 -22.96 -8.03
CA LEU A 120 -5.79 -22.92 -9.27
C LEU A 120 -6.55 -21.59 -9.46
N PRO A 121 -7.22 -21.01 -8.44
CA PRO A 121 -7.87 -19.71 -8.60
C PRO A 121 -6.87 -18.63 -9.04
N ARG A 122 -5.69 -18.58 -8.44
CA ARG A 122 -4.64 -17.61 -8.80
C ARG A 122 -4.08 -17.86 -10.21
N MET A 123 -3.96 -19.12 -10.63
CA MET A 123 -3.55 -19.47 -12.00
C MET A 123 -4.56 -18.97 -13.03
N ILE A 124 -5.86 -19.07 -12.75
CA ILE A 124 -6.94 -18.56 -13.61
C ILE A 124 -6.82 -17.04 -13.75
N ASP A 125 -6.68 -16.32 -12.63
CA ASP A 125 -6.55 -14.85 -12.64
C ASP A 125 -5.35 -14.40 -13.46
N ALA A 126 -4.21 -15.07 -13.27
CA ALA A 126 -2.98 -14.78 -14.01
C ALA A 126 -3.14 -15.03 -15.53
N PHE A 127 -3.87 -16.07 -15.93
CA PHE A 127 -4.15 -16.34 -17.36
C PHE A 127 -5.03 -15.25 -17.97
N ILE A 128 -6.11 -14.86 -17.29
CA ILE A 128 -7.03 -13.82 -17.77
C ILE A 128 -6.29 -12.48 -17.87
N ALA A 129 -5.44 -12.16 -16.88
CA ALA A 129 -4.60 -10.97 -16.90
C ALA A 129 -3.61 -10.98 -18.08
N GLU A 130 -2.99 -12.13 -18.39
CA GLU A 130 -2.09 -12.28 -19.54
C GLU A 130 -2.83 -12.10 -20.88
N LEU A 131 -4.02 -12.71 -21.01
CA LEU A 131 -4.87 -12.58 -22.19
C LEU A 131 -5.24 -11.12 -22.45
N ARG A 132 -5.69 -10.40 -21.43
CA ARG A 132 -6.04 -8.99 -21.51
C ARG A 132 -4.85 -8.14 -21.93
N ARG A 133 -3.70 -8.34 -21.27
CA ARG A 133 -2.46 -7.60 -21.56
C ARG A 133 -2.05 -7.73 -23.02
N ARG A 134 -2.11 -8.94 -23.58
CA ARG A 134 -1.71 -9.21 -24.97
C ARG A 134 -2.76 -8.78 -26.00
N ARG A 135 -4.04 -8.72 -25.63
CA ARG A 135 -5.10 -8.12 -26.45
C ARG A 135 -5.08 -6.59 -26.44
N GLY A 136 -4.24 -5.97 -25.60
CA GLY A 136 -4.28 -4.53 -25.36
C GLY A 136 -5.60 -4.11 -24.69
N GLU A 137 -6.24 -5.04 -23.97
CA GLU A 137 -7.42 -4.75 -23.16
C GLU A 137 -6.95 -4.19 -21.83
N VAL A 138 -7.41 -2.98 -21.51
CA VAL A 138 -7.05 -2.29 -20.28
C VAL A 138 -8.23 -2.39 -19.31
N THR A 139 -8.00 -2.99 -18.14
CA THR A 139 -9.04 -3.06 -17.10
C THR A 139 -9.04 -1.77 -16.29
N ALA A 140 -10.21 -1.14 -16.21
CA ALA A 140 -10.47 0.03 -15.39
C ALA A 140 -11.36 -0.37 -14.21
N LYS A 141 -10.83 -0.37 -12.99
CA LYS A 141 -11.59 -0.56 -11.77
C LYS A 141 -12.23 0.77 -11.38
N VAL A 142 -13.57 0.81 -11.35
CA VAL A 142 -14.34 2.02 -11.04
C VAL A 142 -15.04 1.82 -9.71
N ILE A 143 -14.69 2.63 -8.71
CA ILE A 143 -15.35 2.64 -7.42
C ILE A 143 -16.29 3.85 -7.36
N SER A 144 -17.58 3.59 -7.14
CA SER A 144 -18.62 4.63 -7.12
C SER A 144 -19.41 4.61 -5.81
N ALA A 145 -19.82 5.80 -5.34
CA ALA A 145 -20.66 5.93 -4.15
C ALA A 145 -22.08 5.35 -4.34
N GLN A 146 -22.56 5.30 -5.58
CA GLN A 146 -23.84 4.73 -5.99
C GLN A 146 -23.65 3.84 -7.21
N ALA A 147 -24.52 2.84 -7.38
CA ALA A 147 -24.50 1.97 -8.55
C ALA A 147 -24.67 2.79 -9.84
N LEU A 148 -23.71 2.65 -10.76
CA LEU A 148 -23.74 3.30 -12.06
C LEU A 148 -24.80 2.67 -12.97
N SER A 149 -25.61 3.49 -13.62
CA SER A 149 -26.54 3.02 -14.67
C SER A 149 -25.79 2.59 -15.93
N ASP A 150 -26.39 1.69 -16.72
CA ASP A 150 -25.79 1.17 -17.97
C ASP A 150 -25.38 2.28 -18.95
N ALA A 151 -26.16 3.37 -19.01
CA ALA A 151 -25.84 4.55 -19.82
C ALA A 151 -24.55 5.26 -19.34
N GLN A 152 -24.38 5.40 -18.03
CA GLN A 152 -23.19 6.02 -17.44
C GLN A 152 -21.95 5.14 -17.59
N GLN A 153 -22.11 3.81 -17.50
CA GLN A 153 -21.01 2.87 -17.73
C GLN A 153 -20.53 2.92 -19.19
N ALA A 154 -21.45 3.01 -20.14
CA ALA A 154 -21.12 3.14 -21.56
C ALA A 154 -20.39 4.47 -21.87
N GLU A 155 -20.86 5.58 -21.32
CA GLU A 155 -20.24 6.90 -21.49
C GLU A 155 -18.83 6.95 -20.87
N LEU A 156 -18.66 6.35 -19.70
CA LEU A 156 -17.36 6.23 -19.03
C LEU A 156 -16.40 5.34 -19.84
N ALA A 157 -16.89 4.22 -20.38
CA ALA A 157 -16.09 3.33 -21.23
C ALA A 157 -15.60 4.04 -22.49
N GLU A 158 -16.47 4.82 -23.16
CA GLU A 158 -16.09 5.60 -24.35
C GLU A 158 -15.05 6.68 -24.02
N THR A 159 -15.24 7.37 -22.89
CA THR A 159 -14.33 8.42 -22.42
C THR A 159 -12.95 7.85 -22.07
N LEU A 160 -12.91 6.70 -21.39
CA LEU A 160 -11.67 6.00 -21.05
C LEU A 160 -10.99 5.43 -22.28
N GLN A 161 -11.75 4.90 -23.24
CA GLN A 161 -11.23 4.41 -24.51
C GLN A 161 -10.52 5.51 -25.32
N LYS A 162 -11.09 6.73 -25.36
CA LYS A 162 -10.48 7.89 -26.05
C LYS A 162 -9.17 8.36 -25.41
N LYS A 163 -9.03 8.27 -24.09
CA LYS A 163 -7.87 8.78 -23.34
C LYS A 163 -6.75 7.75 -23.15
N VAL A 164 -7.10 6.50 -22.86
CA VAL A 164 -6.14 5.44 -22.52
C VAL A 164 -5.68 4.67 -23.75
N GLY A 165 -6.53 4.58 -24.78
CA GLY A 165 -6.30 3.75 -25.96
C GLY A 165 -6.51 2.26 -25.66
N GLY A 166 -7.00 1.52 -26.65
CA GLY A 166 -7.35 0.10 -26.51
C GLY A 166 -8.79 -0.13 -26.05
N LYS A 167 -9.18 -1.39 -25.88
CA LYS A 167 -10.53 -1.76 -25.44
C LYS A 167 -10.56 -1.78 -23.91
N VAL A 168 -11.37 -0.92 -23.30
CA VAL A 168 -11.43 -0.76 -21.84
C VAL A 168 -12.56 -1.61 -21.27
N GLN A 169 -12.24 -2.51 -20.35
CA GLN A 169 -13.25 -3.25 -19.57
C GLN A 169 -13.38 -2.61 -18.19
N ILE A 170 -14.60 -2.22 -17.82
CA ILE A 170 -14.90 -1.58 -16.54
C ILE A 170 -15.32 -2.64 -15.52
N ASP A 171 -14.64 -2.68 -14.38
CA ASP A 171 -15.05 -3.44 -13.19
C ASP A 171 -15.62 -2.46 -12.16
N THR A 172 -16.94 -2.51 -11.91
CA THR A 172 -17.64 -1.54 -11.06
C THR A 172 -17.79 -2.09 -9.64
N GLN A 173 -17.33 -1.33 -8.65
CA GLN A 173 -17.54 -1.63 -7.23
C GLN A 173 -18.27 -0.46 -6.56
N VAL A 174 -19.28 -0.77 -5.75
CA VAL A 174 -20.04 0.25 -5.02
C VAL A 174 -19.53 0.33 -3.59
N ASP A 175 -19.02 1.51 -3.19
CA ASP A 175 -18.58 1.78 -1.83
C ASP A 175 -19.39 2.93 -1.22
N PRO A 176 -20.32 2.63 -0.29
CA PRO A 176 -21.17 3.63 0.37
C PRO A 176 -20.40 4.62 1.27
N SER A 177 -19.13 4.35 1.61
CA SER A 177 -18.31 5.24 2.43
C SER A 177 -17.75 6.44 1.65
N LEU A 178 -17.82 6.40 0.32
CA LEU A 178 -17.44 7.52 -0.53
C LEU A 178 -18.49 8.63 -0.41
N LEU A 179 -18.04 9.84 -0.04
CA LEU A 179 -18.90 11.03 0.14
C LEU A 179 -19.47 11.59 -1.19
N GLY A 180 -19.20 10.93 -2.31
CA GLY A 180 -19.56 11.33 -3.67
C GLY A 180 -18.38 11.13 -4.64
N GLY A 181 -18.66 11.07 -5.94
CA GLY A 181 -17.63 10.93 -6.98
C GLY A 181 -17.36 9.51 -7.47
N LEU A 182 -16.43 9.42 -8.41
CA LEU A 182 -16.02 8.21 -9.13
C LEU A 182 -14.50 8.08 -9.05
N ILE A 183 -14.00 6.99 -8.49
CA ILE A 183 -12.57 6.64 -8.49
C ILE A 183 -12.33 5.67 -9.64
N VAL A 184 -11.45 5.99 -10.58
CA VAL A 184 -11.15 5.12 -11.73
C VAL A 184 -9.67 4.74 -11.73
N GLN A 185 -9.37 3.45 -11.56
CA GLN A 185 -8.03 2.88 -11.56
C GLN A 185 -7.81 2.06 -12.83
N VAL A 186 -6.81 2.41 -13.65
CA VAL A 186 -6.59 1.80 -14.98
C VAL A 186 -5.24 1.05 -15.02
N GLY A 187 -5.28 -0.29 -14.98
CA GLY A 187 -4.07 -1.13 -14.98
C GLY A 187 -3.12 -0.89 -13.78
N SER A 188 -1.79 -0.98 -14.01
CA SER A 188 -0.73 -0.71 -13.02
C SER A 188 -0.13 0.68 -13.13
N ARG A 189 -0.61 1.51 -14.06
CA ARG A 189 -0.32 2.94 -14.11
C ARG A 189 -1.38 3.63 -13.28
N MET A 190 -1.01 4.11 -12.09
CA MET A 190 -1.63 5.33 -11.59
C MET A 190 -1.40 6.35 -12.71
N VAL A 191 -2.44 6.72 -13.45
CA VAL A 191 -2.37 7.88 -14.31
C VAL A 191 -2.21 9.03 -13.34
N ASP A 192 -1.01 9.60 -13.29
CA ASP A 192 -0.61 10.65 -12.36
C ASP A 192 -1.74 11.66 -12.16
N GLY A 193 -2.13 11.82 -10.90
CA GLY A 193 -3.33 12.53 -10.47
C GLY A 193 -4.50 11.58 -10.23
N GLY A 194 -4.80 11.30 -8.96
CA GLY A 194 -6.08 10.71 -8.59
C GLY A 194 -7.21 11.47 -9.27
N TRP A 195 -7.93 10.80 -10.17
CA TRP A 195 -9.14 11.36 -10.77
C TRP A 195 -10.23 11.32 -9.71
N MET A 196 -10.19 12.25 -8.75
CA MET A 196 -11.36 12.62 -7.97
C MET A 196 -12.19 13.55 -8.85
N MET A 197 -12.97 12.96 -9.74
CA MET A 197 -14.05 13.69 -10.41
C MET A 197 -15.20 13.82 -9.39
N ASP A 198 -15.18 14.88 -8.58
CA ASP A 198 -16.34 15.29 -7.77
C ASP A 198 -17.36 15.97 -8.71
N ILE A 199 -18.06 15.15 -9.51
CA ILE A 199 -19.16 15.65 -10.34
C ILE A 199 -20.40 15.73 -9.44
N ARG A 200 -20.53 16.85 -8.73
CA ARG A 200 -21.81 17.24 -8.11
C ARG A 200 -22.67 17.92 -9.15
N ALA A 201 -23.73 17.24 -9.55
CA ALA A 201 -24.74 17.76 -10.46
C ALA A 201 -25.56 18.87 -9.78
N ALA A 202 -25.06 20.12 -9.78
CA ALA A 202 -25.93 21.30 -9.63
C ALA A 202 -25.32 22.67 -10.06
N GLU A 203 -24.01 22.95 -10.00
CA GLU A 203 -23.52 24.35 -10.17
C GLU A 203 -22.21 24.48 -10.98
N ILE A 204 -22.21 23.98 -12.22
CA ILE A 204 -20.99 23.69 -13.02
C ILE A 204 -20.50 24.81 -13.95
N SER A 205 -21.18 25.96 -14.14
CA SER A 205 -20.78 26.86 -15.26
C SER A 205 -19.77 27.98 -14.93
N SER A 206 -19.82 28.59 -13.74
CA SER A 206 -18.99 29.77 -13.43
C SER A 206 -17.62 29.40 -12.88
N ILE A 207 -17.55 28.39 -12.03
CA ILE A 207 -16.31 27.96 -11.36
C ILE A 207 -15.38 27.24 -12.35
N LEU A 208 -15.94 26.43 -13.27
CA LEU A 208 -15.16 25.76 -14.32
C LEU A 208 -14.53 26.73 -15.33
N LYS A 209 -15.19 27.85 -15.67
CA LYS A 209 -14.57 28.88 -16.52
C LYS A 209 -13.36 29.53 -15.83
N GLN A 210 -13.49 29.85 -14.55
CA GLN A 210 -12.42 30.46 -13.77
C GLN A 210 -11.23 29.51 -13.51
N GLN A 211 -11.50 28.21 -13.32
CA GLN A 211 -10.45 27.21 -13.14
C GLN A 211 -9.75 26.84 -14.46
N ILE A 212 -10.45 26.86 -15.60
CA ILE A 212 -9.84 26.61 -16.91
C ILE A 212 -8.94 27.79 -17.34
N GLU A 213 -9.30 29.04 -17.03
CA GLU A 213 -8.45 30.21 -17.32
C GLU A 213 -7.13 30.20 -16.52
N ASN A 214 -7.08 29.51 -15.39
CA ASN A 214 -5.89 29.41 -14.53
C ASN A 214 -5.13 28.06 -14.65
N PHE A 215 -5.59 27.12 -15.47
CA PHE A 215 -5.01 25.76 -15.58
C PHE A 215 -3.69 25.68 -16.37
N GLY A 216 -3.13 26.84 -16.77
CA GLY A 216 -1.87 26.93 -17.52
C GLY A 216 -0.67 27.45 -16.72
N ALA A 217 -0.83 27.75 -15.43
CA ALA A 217 0.30 28.04 -14.57
C ALA A 217 0.76 26.72 -13.93
N GLU A 218 1.97 26.27 -14.26
CA GLU A 218 2.68 25.24 -13.49
C GLU A 218 2.69 25.67 -12.02
N ALA A 219 1.73 25.18 -11.25
CA ALA A 219 1.81 25.23 -9.81
C ALA A 219 2.75 24.09 -9.44
N ASP A 220 3.94 24.42 -8.91
CA ASP A 220 4.69 23.51 -8.05
C ASP A 220 3.68 22.94 -7.04
N VAL A 221 3.18 21.73 -7.30
CA VAL A 221 2.29 21.04 -6.37
C VAL A 221 3.19 20.64 -5.22
N ALA A 222 3.31 21.53 -4.23
CA ALA A 222 3.84 21.16 -2.93
C ALA A 222 3.03 19.94 -2.50
N GLU A 223 3.69 18.77 -2.47
CA GLU A 223 3.09 17.54 -2.01
C GLU A 223 2.71 17.71 -0.55
N ILE A 224 1.45 18.03 -0.37
CA ILE A 224 0.81 18.34 0.89
C ILE A 224 0.16 17.06 1.39
N GLY A 225 0.52 16.66 2.60
CA GLY A 225 -0.13 15.57 3.31
C GLY A 225 -1.19 16.04 4.30
N THR A 226 -1.97 15.10 4.80
CA THR A 226 -3.00 15.30 5.82
C THR A 226 -2.73 14.40 7.02
N VAL A 227 -2.77 14.97 8.23
CA VAL A 227 -2.61 14.21 9.48
C VAL A 227 -3.81 13.30 9.70
N LEU A 228 -3.56 11.99 9.83
CA LEU A 228 -4.56 10.98 10.19
C LEU A 228 -4.70 10.82 11.69
N SER A 229 -3.59 10.88 12.43
CA SER A 229 -3.60 10.73 13.89
C SER A 229 -2.30 11.26 14.48
N VAL A 230 -2.35 11.77 15.70
CA VAL A 230 -1.17 12.16 16.47
C VAL A 230 -1.25 11.55 17.86
N GLY A 231 -0.15 10.98 18.34
CA GLY A 231 -0.03 10.47 19.71
C GLY A 231 1.43 10.16 20.06
N ASP A 232 1.79 10.41 21.31
CA ASP A 232 3.14 10.18 21.85
C ASP A 232 4.26 10.82 21.02
N GLY A 233 4.02 12.02 20.46
CA GLY A 233 4.99 12.71 19.61
C GLY A 233 5.19 12.09 18.22
N VAL A 234 4.30 11.19 17.79
CA VAL A 234 4.31 10.60 16.44
C VAL A 234 3.01 10.94 15.73
N ALA A 235 3.12 11.50 14.52
CA ALA A 235 2.02 11.76 13.62
C ALA A 235 2.00 10.72 12.49
N ARG A 236 0.81 10.25 12.12
CA ARG A 236 0.60 9.51 10.86
C ARG A 236 0.05 10.46 9.82
N VAL A 237 0.66 10.50 8.65
CA VAL A 237 0.34 11.48 7.60
C VAL A 237 0.05 10.75 6.29
N TYR A 238 -1.07 11.07 5.67
CA TYR A 238 -1.47 10.59 4.34
C TYR A 238 -1.04 11.59 3.25
N GLY A 239 -0.77 11.14 2.02
CA GLY A 239 -0.54 12.03 0.87
C GLY A 239 0.88 12.57 0.70
N LEU A 240 1.85 12.01 1.43
CA LEU A 240 3.27 12.32 1.28
C LEU A 240 3.96 11.32 0.33
N ASP A 241 3.47 11.20 -0.90
CA ASP A 241 3.80 10.08 -1.80
C ASP A 241 5.29 9.98 -2.16
N ASN A 242 5.98 11.12 -2.37
CA ASN A 242 7.41 11.12 -2.73
C ASN A 242 8.34 11.46 -1.55
N VAL A 243 7.87 11.35 -0.30
CA VAL A 243 8.71 11.64 0.88
C VAL A 243 9.80 10.58 1.07
N GLN A 244 10.99 11.05 1.45
CA GLN A 244 12.13 10.19 1.70
C GLN A 244 12.27 9.86 3.19
N ALA A 245 12.90 8.71 3.49
CA ALA A 245 13.23 8.35 4.86
C ALA A 245 14.25 9.36 5.41
N GLY A 246 14.00 9.86 6.60
CA GLY A 246 14.79 10.94 7.20
C GLY A 246 14.53 12.31 6.59
N GLU A 247 13.53 12.49 5.72
CA GLU A 247 13.12 13.80 5.22
C GLU A 247 12.39 14.60 6.30
N LEU A 248 12.67 15.91 6.36
CA LEU A 248 11.99 16.83 7.23
C LEU A 248 10.65 17.27 6.62
N VAL A 249 9.61 17.33 7.44
CA VAL A 249 8.29 17.84 7.11
C VAL A 249 7.86 18.92 8.10
N GLU A 250 6.94 19.78 7.68
CA GLU A 250 6.46 20.91 8.46
C GLU A 250 4.96 20.81 8.70
N PHE A 251 4.57 20.93 9.96
CA PHE A 251 3.19 20.93 10.43
C PHE A 251 2.70 22.37 10.68
N PRO A 252 1.39 22.57 10.86
CA PRO A 252 0.86 23.86 11.26
C PRO A 252 1.50 24.36 12.56
N GLY A 253 1.69 25.67 12.67
CA GLY A 253 2.41 26.27 13.81
C GLY A 253 3.93 26.17 13.73
N GLY A 254 4.49 25.70 12.61
CA GLY A 254 5.93 25.65 12.38
C GLY A 254 6.63 24.50 13.10
N VAL A 255 5.87 23.54 13.64
CA VAL A 255 6.41 22.33 14.23
C VAL A 255 7.01 21.48 13.11
N LYS A 256 8.26 21.06 13.28
CA LYS A 256 8.96 20.22 12.31
C LYS A 256 8.86 18.77 12.73
N GLY A 257 8.88 17.86 11.77
CA GLY A 257 8.97 16.43 12.02
C GLY A 257 9.88 15.73 11.02
N MET A 258 10.24 14.49 11.32
CA MET A 258 11.05 13.63 10.46
C MET A 258 10.28 12.39 10.06
N ALA A 259 10.20 12.13 8.76
CA ALA A 259 9.63 10.90 8.23
C ALA A 259 10.55 9.71 8.57
N LEU A 260 10.01 8.71 9.27
CA LEU A 260 10.76 7.50 9.66
C LEU A 260 10.16 6.24 9.06
N ASN A 261 8.85 6.04 9.27
CA ASN A 261 8.17 4.82 8.82
C ASN A 261 7.41 5.11 7.53
N LEU A 262 7.92 4.66 6.40
CA LEU A 262 7.29 4.83 5.10
C LEU A 262 6.41 3.62 4.80
N GLU A 263 5.10 3.74 5.03
CA GLU A 263 4.12 2.73 4.62
C GLU A 263 3.50 3.13 3.28
N HIS A 264 2.80 2.20 2.62
CA HIS A 264 2.19 2.49 1.32
C HIS A 264 1.06 3.51 1.42
N ASP A 265 0.30 3.45 2.52
CA ASP A 265 -0.91 4.25 2.70
C ASP A 265 -0.69 5.44 3.62
N ASN A 266 0.38 5.46 4.44
CA ASN A 266 0.65 6.56 5.36
C ASN A 266 2.14 6.61 5.72
N VAL A 267 2.55 7.75 6.27
CA VAL A 267 3.92 7.98 6.70
C VAL A 267 3.92 8.31 8.20
N GLY A 268 4.69 7.54 8.95
CA GLY A 268 4.98 7.82 10.35
C GLY A 268 6.05 8.90 10.48
N VAL A 269 5.67 10.02 11.07
CA VAL A 269 6.49 11.20 11.26
C VAL A 269 6.71 11.44 12.75
N VAL A 270 7.97 11.49 13.19
CA VAL A 270 8.32 11.88 14.56
C VAL A 270 8.39 13.40 14.64
N LEU A 271 7.72 13.98 15.63
CA LEU A 271 7.63 15.42 15.82
C LEU A 271 8.82 15.94 16.65
N PHE A 272 9.45 17.02 16.17
CA PHE A 272 10.44 17.80 16.89
C PHE A 272 9.77 18.98 17.57
N GLY A 273 8.99 18.72 18.62
CA GLY A 273 8.25 19.75 19.35
C GLY A 273 7.10 19.18 20.16
N ASP A 274 6.21 20.07 20.60
CA ASP A 274 4.96 19.72 21.28
C ASP A 274 3.91 19.29 20.25
N ASP A 275 3.18 18.21 20.55
CA ASP A 275 2.17 17.64 19.67
C ASP A 275 0.77 18.24 19.89
N ARG A 276 0.55 18.96 21.00
CA ARG A 276 -0.74 19.57 21.38
C ARG A 276 -1.34 20.54 20.37
N GLY A 277 -0.51 21.11 19.50
CA GLY A 277 -0.93 22.04 18.46
C GLY A 277 -1.37 21.38 17.15
N ILE A 278 -1.18 20.06 17.03
CA ILE A 278 -1.41 19.31 15.79
C ILE A 278 -2.65 18.42 15.98
N ASN A 279 -3.62 18.58 15.09
CA ASN A 279 -4.87 17.85 15.11
C ASN A 279 -5.00 16.95 13.88
N GLU A 280 -5.89 15.97 13.97
CA GLU A 280 -6.32 15.20 12.80
C GLU A 280 -6.95 16.13 11.75
N GLY A 281 -6.62 15.89 10.48
CA GLY A 281 -7.01 16.74 9.35
C GLY A 281 -6.05 17.88 9.04
N ASP A 282 -5.04 18.12 9.89
CA ASP A 282 -4.07 19.18 9.66
C ASP A 282 -3.19 18.93 8.44
N THR A 283 -2.75 20.03 7.83
CA THR A 283 -1.95 20.02 6.60
C THR A 283 -0.47 19.93 6.89
N VAL A 284 0.21 18.95 6.30
CA VAL A 284 1.65 18.73 6.45
C VAL A 284 2.35 19.02 5.13
N LYS A 285 3.47 19.73 5.18
CA LYS A 285 4.25 20.09 3.99
C LYS A 285 5.59 19.41 3.99
N ARG A 286 5.98 18.88 2.85
CA ARG A 286 7.35 18.40 2.63
C ARG A 286 8.31 19.58 2.53
N THR A 287 9.51 19.40 3.08
CA THR A 287 10.61 20.37 2.89
C THR A 287 11.57 19.94 1.79
N GLY A 288 11.54 18.67 1.35
CA GLY A 288 12.46 18.12 0.35
C GLY A 288 13.90 17.94 0.85
N ALA A 289 14.17 18.27 2.12
CA ALA A 289 15.49 18.18 2.72
C ALA A 289 15.57 17.01 3.71
N ILE A 290 16.57 16.16 3.54
CA ILE A 290 16.94 15.16 4.54
C ILE A 290 17.46 15.88 5.78
N VAL A 291 17.04 15.41 6.95
CA VAL A 291 17.42 15.96 8.25
C VAL A 291 18.93 16.06 8.37
N ASP A 292 19.36 17.27 8.61
CA ASP A 292 20.72 17.64 8.87
C ASP A 292 20.76 18.48 10.16
N VAL A 293 21.92 18.57 10.81
CA VAL A 293 22.14 19.43 11.99
C VAL A 293 23.45 20.22 11.87
N PRO A 294 23.58 21.39 12.52
CA PRO A 294 24.87 22.05 12.65
C PRO A 294 25.86 21.16 13.41
N VAL A 295 27.12 21.19 13.01
CA VAL A 295 28.26 20.52 13.65
C VAL A 295 29.46 21.47 13.65
N GLY A 296 30.33 21.37 14.66
CA GLY A 296 31.54 22.20 14.73
C GLY A 296 31.86 22.67 16.14
N LYS A 297 32.95 23.42 16.27
CA LYS A 297 33.41 23.96 17.57
C LYS A 297 32.44 24.99 18.14
N GLY A 298 31.64 25.64 17.29
CA GLY A 298 30.61 26.60 17.70
C GLY A 298 29.53 26.05 18.63
N LEU A 299 29.35 24.73 18.68
CA LEU A 299 28.39 24.06 19.58
C LEU A 299 28.91 23.87 21.01
N LEU A 300 30.21 24.03 21.24
CA LEU A 300 30.82 23.74 22.54
C LEU A 300 30.24 24.68 23.62
N GLY A 301 29.59 24.09 24.62
CA GLY A 301 28.98 24.82 25.73
C GLY A 301 27.69 25.57 25.39
N ARG A 302 27.10 25.30 24.21
CA ARG A 302 25.78 25.80 23.81
C ARG A 302 24.69 24.82 24.23
N VAL A 303 23.47 25.31 24.44
CA VAL A 303 22.27 24.46 24.60
C VAL A 303 21.45 24.60 23.33
N VAL A 304 21.17 23.47 22.67
CA VAL A 304 20.46 23.40 21.39
C VAL A 304 19.25 22.46 21.47
N ASP A 305 18.29 22.65 20.57
CA ASP A 305 17.16 21.74 20.38
C ASP A 305 17.52 20.50 19.53
N ALA A 306 16.53 19.65 19.24
CA ALA A 306 16.70 18.42 18.47
C ALA A 306 17.19 18.63 17.02
N LEU A 307 17.02 19.83 16.46
CA LEU A 307 17.50 20.22 15.13
C LEU A 307 18.79 21.04 15.17
N GLY A 308 19.34 21.26 16.38
CA GLY A 308 20.56 22.02 16.60
C GLY A 308 20.37 23.54 16.64
N ASN A 309 19.13 24.05 16.76
CA ASN A 309 18.90 25.47 16.93
C ASN A 309 19.23 25.88 18.39
N PRO A 310 19.93 27.01 18.61
CA PRO A 310 20.29 27.46 19.94
C PRO A 310 19.08 27.92 20.75
N ILE A 311 18.92 27.37 21.97
CA ILE A 311 17.86 27.73 22.92
C ILE A 311 18.41 28.35 24.21
N ASP A 312 19.71 28.66 24.23
CA ASP A 312 20.42 29.25 25.38
C ASP A 312 20.35 30.78 25.46
N GLY A 313 19.69 31.44 24.51
CA GLY A 313 19.57 32.90 24.47
C GLY A 313 20.88 33.64 24.15
N LYS A 314 21.96 32.93 23.79
CA LYS A 314 23.28 33.52 23.49
C LYS A 314 23.44 33.97 22.03
N GLY A 315 22.35 34.07 21.27
CA GLY A 315 22.35 34.42 19.85
C GLY A 315 22.63 33.23 18.90
N PRO A 316 22.88 33.48 17.61
CA PRO A 316 23.15 32.43 16.62
C PRO A 316 24.41 31.60 16.93
N LEU A 317 24.54 30.45 16.27
CA LEU A 317 25.78 29.66 16.28
C LEU A 317 26.76 30.25 15.26
N GLU A 318 28.01 30.45 15.67
CA GLU A 318 29.13 30.84 14.79
C GLU A 318 30.03 29.62 14.54
N ASP A 319 30.76 29.58 13.43
CA ASP A 319 31.69 28.49 13.08
C ASP A 319 31.07 27.08 13.14
N VAL A 320 29.88 26.94 12.54
CA VAL A 320 29.19 25.66 12.38
C VAL A 320 28.94 25.34 10.90
N GLU A 321 29.08 24.07 10.56
CA GLU A 321 28.74 23.53 9.24
C GLU A 321 27.50 22.64 9.36
N ARG A 322 26.66 22.60 8.33
CA ARG A 322 25.49 21.71 8.29
C ARG A 322 25.93 20.32 7.83
N HIS A 323 25.59 19.28 8.57
CA HIS A 323 25.90 17.90 8.20
C HIS A 323 24.67 17.01 8.36
N ARG A 324 24.47 16.07 7.44
CA ARG A 324 23.38 15.08 7.53
C ARG A 324 23.57 14.24 8.80
N VAL A 325 22.46 13.99 9.50
CA VAL A 325 22.46 13.20 10.73
C VAL A 325 22.79 11.74 10.43
N GLU A 326 22.16 11.18 9.39
CA GLU A 326 22.43 9.83 8.94
C GLU A 326 23.53 9.80 7.88
N VAL A 327 24.74 9.46 8.31
CA VAL A 327 25.86 9.15 7.43
C VAL A 327 26.47 7.82 7.81
N LYS A 328 26.89 7.06 6.81
CA LYS A 328 27.58 5.79 7.01
C LYS A 328 28.80 6.00 7.89
N ALA A 329 28.82 5.36 9.05
CA ALA A 329 29.94 5.47 9.99
C ALA A 329 31.26 5.02 9.31
N PRO A 330 32.39 5.69 9.60
CA PRO A 330 33.69 5.24 9.13
C PRO A 330 33.97 3.80 9.56
N GLY A 331 34.49 2.98 8.63
CA GLY A 331 34.88 1.60 8.92
C GLY A 331 35.98 1.52 9.99
N ILE A 332 36.22 0.33 10.55
CA ILE A 332 37.22 0.14 11.61
C ILE A 332 38.67 0.24 11.12
N ILE A 333 38.95 -0.11 9.86
CA ILE A 333 40.30 -0.16 9.27
C ILE A 333 40.99 1.22 9.24
N PRO A 334 40.33 2.33 8.80
CA PRO A 334 40.96 3.65 8.83
C PRO A 334 41.03 4.29 10.22
N ARG A 335 40.48 3.67 11.28
CA ARG A 335 40.51 4.27 12.62
C ARG A 335 41.92 4.23 13.18
N LYS A 336 42.38 5.36 13.73
CA LYS A 336 43.65 5.43 14.46
C LYS A 336 43.56 4.50 15.67
N SER A 337 44.58 3.66 15.89
CA SER A 337 44.66 2.85 17.12
C SER A 337 44.70 3.76 18.34
N VAL A 338 44.00 3.33 19.39
CA VAL A 338 44.07 3.95 20.72
C VAL A 338 45.52 3.94 21.18
N HIS A 339 46.07 5.12 21.42
CA HIS A 339 47.48 5.32 21.81
C HIS A 339 47.62 6.32 22.96
N GLU A 340 46.52 6.97 23.36
CA GLU A 340 46.46 7.88 24.49
C GLU A 340 45.26 7.50 25.36
N PRO A 341 45.45 7.21 26.66
CA PRO A 341 44.34 6.82 27.54
C PRO A 341 43.49 8.04 27.94
N MET A 342 42.17 7.91 27.81
CA MET A 342 41.18 8.87 28.33
C MET A 342 40.89 8.56 29.80
N GLN A 343 41.41 9.37 30.71
CA GLN A 343 41.17 9.21 32.15
C GLN A 343 39.79 9.76 32.51
N THR A 344 38.93 8.92 33.09
CA THR A 344 37.61 9.33 33.58
C THR A 344 37.68 9.93 34.98
N GLY A 345 38.75 9.63 35.74
CA GLY A 345 38.92 10.04 37.14
C GLY A 345 38.25 9.08 38.13
N LEU A 346 37.62 8.01 37.64
CA LEU A 346 36.98 6.97 38.44
C LEU A 346 37.86 5.72 38.44
N LYS A 347 38.57 5.48 39.56
CA LYS A 347 39.52 4.37 39.72
C LYS A 347 38.98 3.01 39.27
N ALA A 348 37.70 2.73 39.53
CA ALA A 348 37.08 1.46 39.14
C ALA A 348 36.97 1.30 37.63
N ILE A 349 36.71 2.39 36.90
CA ILE A 349 36.61 2.40 35.43
C ILE A 349 38.01 2.40 34.82
N ASP A 350 38.88 3.31 35.28
CA ASP A 350 40.22 3.50 34.72
C ASP A 350 41.14 2.26 34.92
N ALA A 351 40.86 1.41 35.93
CA ALA A 351 41.62 0.18 36.18
C ALA A 351 41.10 -1.04 35.40
N LEU A 352 39.81 -1.10 35.08
CA LEU A 352 39.17 -2.29 34.48
C LEU A 352 38.97 -2.16 32.98
N ILE A 353 38.70 -0.95 32.49
CA ILE A 353 38.34 -0.71 31.09
C ILE A 353 39.25 0.40 30.55
N PRO A 354 40.33 0.05 29.82
CA PRO A 354 41.12 1.07 29.14
C PRO A 354 40.29 1.71 28.03
N ILE A 355 40.03 3.02 28.18
CA ILE A 355 39.35 3.87 27.20
C ILE A 355 40.42 4.79 26.58
N GLY A 356 40.39 5.01 25.27
CA GLY A 356 41.24 5.97 24.56
C GLY A 356 40.97 6.01 23.07
#